data_AF-A0A0G0BA96-F1
#
_entry.id   AF-A0A0G0BA96-F1
#
_cell.length_a   1.000
_cell.length_b   1.000
_cell.length_c   1.000
_cell.angle_alpha   90.00
_cell.angle_beta   90.00
_cell.angle_gamma   90.00
#
_symmetry.space_group_name_H-M   'P 1'
#
loop_
_entity.id
_entity.type
_entity.pdbx_description
1 polymer ?
#
loop_
_entity_poly.entity_id
_entity_poly.type
_entity_poly.pdbx_seq_one_letter_code
_entity_poly.pdbx_strand_id
1 'polypeptide(L)'
;MDQILSIIAALLSLSVSIIGLPLQIHTNYKLKKVIGLRPELFLISFLSYAVWSLRAYFINDWYMFVAYLPGAIFSFVILVQIKLYKKP
;
A
#
# COMPACT_ATOMS: atom_id res chain seq x y z
N MET A 1 17.11 6.52 -20.20
CA MET A 1 15.88 7.28 -19.89
C MET A 1 14.99 6.53 -18.92
N ASP A 2 14.91 5.19 -19.03
CA ASP A 2 14.02 4.35 -18.22
C ASP A 2 14.37 4.32 -16.72
N GLN A 3 15.64 4.31 -16.34
CA GLN A 3 16.04 4.26 -14.92
C GLN A 3 15.66 5.50 -14.12
N ILE A 4 15.75 6.70 -14.71
CA ILE A 4 15.39 7.95 -14.02
C ILE A 4 13.89 7.97 -13.73
N LEU A 5 13.07 7.54 -14.70
CA LEU A 5 11.62 7.42 -14.53
C LEU A 5 11.28 6.37 -13.46
N SER A 6 11.95 5.22 -13.43
CA SER A 6 11.76 4.21 -12.38
C SER A 6 12.12 4.73 -10.99
N ILE A 7 13.21 5.49 -10.85
CA ILE A 7 13.60 6.10 -9.56
C ILE A 7 12.57 7.13 -9.09
N ILE A 8 12.12 8.02 -9.99
CA ILE A 8 11.10 9.03 -9.64
C ILE A 8 9.80 8.35 -9.23
N ALA A 9 9.35 7.35 -10.00
CA ALA A 9 8.14 6.60 -9.69
C ALA A 9 8.27 5.82 -8.37
N ALA A 10 9.44 5.26 -8.08
CA ALA A 10 9.73 4.60 -6.81
C ALA A 10 9.64 5.59 -5.62
N LEU A 11 10.23 6.78 -5.73
CA LEU A 11 10.19 7.80 -4.67
C LEU A 11 8.76 8.31 -4.41
N LEU A 12 7.99 8.56 -5.46
CA LEU A 12 6.59 8.95 -5.34
C LEU A 12 5.74 7.83 -4.72
N SER A 13 5.97 6.58 -5.11
CA SER A 13 5.26 5.42 -4.55
C SER A 13 5.60 5.19 -3.07
N LEU A 14 6.87 5.39 -2.70
CA LEU A 14 7.34 5.28 -1.32
C LEU A 14 6.76 6.37 -0.42
N SER A 15 6.66 7.61 -0.89
CA SER A 15 6.13 8.69 -0.05
C SER A 15 4.66 8.45 0.35
N VAL A 16 3.83 7.96 -0.56
CA VAL A 16 2.45 7.52 -0.25
C VAL A 16 2.45 6.33 0.70
N SER A 17 3.31 5.34 0.45
CA SER A 17 3.35 4.09 1.21
C SER A 17 3.92 4.24 2.61
N ILE A 18 4.83 5.19 2.86
CA ILE A 18 5.52 5.36 4.14
C ILE A 18 4.77 6.33 5.07
N ILE A 19 4.07 7.32 4.53
CA ILE A 19 3.41 8.34 5.34
C ILE A 19 1.91 8.03 5.50
N GLY A 20 1.20 7.85 4.38
CA GLY A 20 -0.27 7.74 4.40
C GLY A 20 -0.77 6.45 5.05
N LEU A 21 -0.33 5.30 4.52
CA LEU A 21 -0.81 4.00 4.98
C LEU A 21 -0.41 3.69 6.44
N PRO A 22 0.82 3.96 6.90
CA PRO A 22 1.22 3.67 8.28
C PRO A 22 0.50 4.57 9.29
N LEU A 23 0.26 5.85 8.95
CA LEU A 23 -0.54 6.74 9.78
C LEU A 23 -1.98 6.24 9.91
N GLN A 24 -2.57 5.74 8.82
CA GLN A 24 -3.89 5.13 8.84
C GLN A 24 -3.91 3.86 9.72
N ILE A 25 -2.92 2.98 9.57
CA ILE A 25 -2.76 1.76 10.39
C ILE A 25 -2.68 2.12 11.87
N HIS A 26 -1.85 3.11 12.21
CA HIS A 26 -1.67 3.56 13.59
C HIS A 26 -2.97 4.13 14.17
N THR A 27 -3.66 4.98 13.40
CA THR A 27 -4.93 5.59 13.82
C THR A 27 -6.02 4.56 14.03
N ASN A 28 -6.19 3.64 13.07
CA ASN A 28 -7.13 2.51 13.18
C ASN A 28 -6.82 1.65 14.41
N TYR A 29 -5.55 1.36 14.66
CA TYR A 29 -5.13 0.56 15.81
C TYR A 29 -5.38 1.27 17.15
N LYS A 30 -5.09 2.58 17.22
CA LYS A 30 -5.30 3.40 18.43
C LYS A 30 -6.77 3.59 18.76
N LEU A 31 -7.61 3.83 17.75
CA LEU A 31 -9.05 4.07 17.94
C LEU A 31 -9.88 2.79 17.94
N LYS A 32 -9.31 1.65 17.53
CA LYS A 32 -10.00 0.35 17.34
C LYS A 32 -11.26 0.48 16.48
N LYS A 33 -11.24 1.41 15.53
CA LYS A 33 -12.34 1.74 14.62
C LYS A 33 -11.74 2.15 13.29
N VAL A 34 -12.46 1.87 12.20
CA VAL A 34 -12.13 2.40 10.88
C VAL A 34 -13.02 3.60 10.61
N ILE A 35 -12.40 4.79 10.49
CA ILE A 35 -13.12 6.05 10.26
C ILE A 35 -12.80 6.54 8.85
N GLY A 36 -13.84 6.84 8.06
CA GLY A 36 -13.70 7.52 6.78
C GLY A 36 -13.08 6.69 5.64
N LEU A 37 -12.99 5.36 5.76
CA LEU A 37 -12.42 4.50 4.73
C LEU A 37 -13.50 3.68 4.01
N ARG A 38 -13.48 3.74 2.68
CA ARG A 38 -14.21 2.80 1.81
C ARG A 38 -13.36 1.54 1.63
N PRO A 39 -13.80 0.36 2.10
CA PRO A 39 -13.02 -0.88 1.98
C PRO A 39 -12.65 -1.23 0.54
N GLU A 40 -13.51 -0.87 -0.42
CA GLU A 40 -13.31 -1.11 -1.85
C GLU A 40 -12.05 -0.41 -2.36
N LEU A 41 -11.77 0.81 -1.87
CA LEU A 41 -10.56 1.55 -2.25
C LEU A 41 -9.30 0.83 -1.77
N PHE A 42 -9.28 0.34 -0.53
CA PHE A 42 -8.13 -0.40 0.00
C PHE A 42 -7.96 -1.76 -0.66
N LEU A 43 -9.04 -2.40 -1.10
CA LEU A 43 -8.98 -3.63 -1.88
C LEU A 43 -8.35 -3.38 -3.25
N ILE A 44 -8.79 -2.35 -3.95
CA ILE A 44 -8.22 -1.95 -5.25
C ILE A 44 -6.75 -1.56 -5.09
N SER A 45 -6.41 -0.78 -4.06
CA SER A 45 -5.02 -0.41 -3.76
C SER A 45 -4.15 -1.63 -3.49
N PHE A 46 -4.62 -2.57 -2.66
CA PHE A 46 -3.91 -3.82 -2.39
C PHE A 46 -3.65 -4.62 -3.68
N LEU A 47 -4.69 -4.83 -4.50
CA LEU A 47 -4.55 -5.57 -5.76
C LEU A 47 -3.59 -4.86 -6.72
N SER A 48 -3.68 -3.53 -6.82
CA SER A 48 -2.78 -2.73 -7.65
C SER A 48 -1.34 -2.89 -7.20
N TYR A 49 -1.03 -2.66 -5.93
CA TYR A 49 0.33 -2.80 -5.40
C TYR A 49 0.86 -4.23 -5.52
N ALA A 50 0.02 -5.24 -5.31
CA ALA A 50 0.41 -6.63 -5.46
C ALA A 50 0.76 -6.96 -6.93
N VAL A 51 -0.07 -6.54 -7.89
CA VAL A 51 0.17 -6.75 -9.32
C VAL A 51 1.43 -6.01 -9.78
N TRP A 52 1.62 -4.76 -9.37
CA TRP A 52 2.79 -3.96 -9.74
C TRP A 52 4.08 -4.50 -9.13
N SER A 53 4.04 -4.91 -7.85
CA SER A 53 5.17 -5.58 -7.20
C SER A 53 5.51 -6.88 -7.92
N LEU A 54 4.50 -7.73 -8.21
CA LEU A 54 4.71 -8.98 -8.92
C LEU A 54 5.28 -8.77 -10.33
N ARG A 55 4.75 -7.80 -11.07
CA ARG A 55 5.28 -7.41 -12.39
C ARG A 55 6.74 -6.99 -12.29
N ALA A 56 7.07 -6.12 -11.34
CA ALA A 56 8.43 -5.62 -11.13
C ALA A 56 9.41 -6.75 -10.82
N TYR A 57 8.99 -7.75 -10.02
CA TYR A 57 9.77 -8.96 -9.78
C TYR A 57 10.04 -9.75 -11.07
N PHE A 58 9.01 -10.00 -11.89
CA PHE A 58 9.17 -10.78 -13.13
C PHE A 58 10.08 -10.12 -14.18
N ILE A 59 10.16 -8.80 -14.21
CA ILE A 59 11.04 -8.06 -15.14
C ILE A 59 12.38 -7.64 -14.51
N ASN A 60 12.69 -8.13 -13.31
CA ASN A 60 13.90 -7.77 -12.54
C ASN A 60 14.06 -6.26 -12.24
N ASP A 61 12.95 -5.52 -12.12
CA ASP A 61 12.96 -4.11 -11.67
C ASP A 61 12.89 -4.04 -10.14
N TRP A 62 14.03 -4.16 -9.49
CA TRP A 62 14.13 -4.15 -8.03
C TRP A 62 13.72 -2.82 -7.38
N TYR A 63 13.89 -1.69 -8.08
CA TYR A 63 13.51 -0.37 -7.56
C TYR A 63 11.99 -0.29 -7.39
N MET A 64 11.25 -0.67 -8.43
CA MET A 64 9.79 -0.71 -8.38
C MET A 64 9.28 -1.79 -7.44
N PHE A 65 9.95 -2.96 -7.38
CA PHE A 65 9.57 -4.03 -6.46
C PHE A 65 9.59 -3.54 -5.00
N VAL A 66 10.71 -2.94 -4.57
CA VAL A 66 10.87 -2.42 -3.20
C VAL A 66 9.95 -1.22 -2.95
N ALA A 67 9.62 -0.42 -3.97
CA ALA A 67 8.71 0.70 -3.81
C ALA A 67 7.24 0.29 -3.61
N TYR A 68 6.77 -0.74 -4.33
CA TYR A 68 5.37 -1.17 -4.30
C TYR A 68 5.07 -2.21 -3.22
N LEU A 69 6.05 -3.02 -2.81
CA LEU A 69 5.86 -4.06 -1.81
C LEU A 69 5.34 -3.53 -0.45
N PRO A 70 5.86 -2.42 0.12
CA PRO A 70 5.32 -1.83 1.34
C PRO A 70 3.86 -1.40 1.18
N GLY A 71 3.51 -0.80 0.03
CA GLY A 71 2.14 -0.42 -0.31
C GLY A 71 1.18 -1.62 -0.28
N ALA A 72 1.60 -2.77 -0.83
CA ALA A 72 0.82 -4.00 -0.78
C ALA A 72 0.64 -4.49 0.66
N ILE A 73 1.72 -4.55 1.45
CA ILE A 73 1.70 -5.00 2.85
C ILE A 73 0.79 -4.10 3.68
N PHE A 74 0.96 -2.79 3.62
CA PHE A 74 0.19 -1.86 4.44
C PHE A 74 -1.29 -1.81 4.04
N SER A 75 -1.60 -1.88 2.74
CA SER A 75 -2.99 -1.96 2.28
C SER A 75 -3.67 -3.23 2.77
N PHE A 76 -2.96 -4.36 2.76
CA PHE A 76 -3.45 -5.63 3.32
C PHE A 76 -3.70 -5.53 4.84
N VAL A 77 -2.78 -4.93 5.60
CA VAL A 77 -2.97 -4.69 7.04
C VAL A 77 -4.21 -3.84 7.30
N ILE A 78 -4.46 -2.81 6.51
CA ILE A 78 -5.68 -1.99 6.63
C ILE A 78 -6.93 -2.82 6.32
N LEU A 79 -6.93 -3.67 5.30
CA LEU A 79 -8.05 -4.58 5.01
C LEU A 79 -8.34 -5.53 6.18
N VAL A 80 -7.30 -6.07 6.81
CA VAL A 80 -7.44 -6.88 8.02
C VAL A 80 -8.03 -6.06 9.17
N GLN A 81 -7.54 -4.84 9.39
CA GLN A 81 -8.08 -3.93 10.41
C GLN A 81 -9.54 -3.56 10.13
N ILE A 82 -9.94 -3.38 8.86
CA ILE A 82 -11.34 -3.17 8.47
C ILE A 82 -12.17 -4.37 8.93
N LYS A 83 -11.74 -5.59 8.63
CA LYS A 83 -12.50 -6.78 9.04
C LYS A 83 -12.58 -6.94 10.56
N LEU A 84 -11.51 -6.61 11.29
CA LEU A 84 -11.45 -6.74 12.75
C LEU A 84 -12.21 -5.64 13.51
N TYR A 85 -12.19 -4.40 13.01
CA TYR A 85 -12.77 -3.23 13.69
C TYR A 85 -14.14 -2.82 13.15
N LYS A 86 -14.59 -3.41 12.04
CA LYS A 86 -15.98 -3.29 11.56
C LYS A 86 -16.87 -4.07 12.53
N LYS A 87 -17.29 -3.40 13.61
CA LYS A 87 -18.39 -3.88 14.44
C LYS A 87 -19.67 -3.92 13.60
N PRO A 88 -20.56 -4.90 13.83
CA PRO A 88 -21.90 -4.91 13.23
C PRO A 88 -22.69 -3.66 13.61
#